data_AF-A0A4Z0JAY1-F1
#
_entry.id   AF-A0A4Z0JAY1-F1
#
_cell.length_a   1.000
_cell.length_b   1.000
_cell.length_c   1.000
_cell.angle_alpha   90.00
_cell.angle_beta   90.00
_cell.angle_gamma   90.00
#
_symmetry.space_group_name_H-M   'P 1'
#
loop_
_entity.id
_entity.type
_entity.pdbx_description
1 polymer ?
#
loop_
_entity_poly.entity_id
_entity_poly.type
_entity_poly.pdbx_seq_one_letter_code
_entity_poly.pdbx_strand_id
1 'polypeptide(L)'
;MNIGIFVARRKALKISQVKLCTGICTQATLSKFENNNRVPSLTILSKLCVRLGLTVDDLYQESAETAVQLRHDLDNIEKELMMENYQDVLKRLAKIKINQIDEINVKMQFCYLRGCVNALVNQQPDKILFDFAQILNDLDERHQTIFTQLAFLGSGIMYARHQEMQQAEFYFEKVYQHIKAYHPDDHLDEPNQYYLRMLTLIFFTAEFYAGQEKYRLSNQLIDTGVQLCSDERVTYYLPRLKFLATQNAVNQGKQPATIQRLMDETLAFTRINQNEVIEVKLAALKCQYNRQMAENK
;
A
#
# COMPACT_ATOMS: atom_id res chain seq x y z
N MET A 1 -11.31 2.86 22.83
CA MET A 1 -11.42 3.19 24.27
C MET A 1 -10.50 2.29 25.08
N ASN A 2 -9.42 2.84 25.62
CA ASN A 2 -8.48 2.16 26.48
C ASN A 2 -8.90 2.26 27.96
N ILE A 3 -9.54 1.21 28.47
CA ILE A 3 -9.94 1.09 29.87
C ILE A 3 -8.69 1.00 30.79
N GLY A 4 -7.55 0.58 30.26
CA GLY A 4 -6.27 0.57 30.96
C GLY A 4 -5.85 1.95 31.48
N ILE A 5 -6.01 3.01 30.67
CA ILE A 5 -5.75 4.41 31.07
C ILE A 5 -6.63 4.79 32.27
N PHE A 6 -7.92 4.47 32.19
CA PHE A 6 -8.88 4.72 33.26
C PHE A 6 -8.47 4.02 34.57
N VAL A 7 -8.12 2.72 34.48
CA VAL A 7 -7.72 1.91 35.65
C VAL A 7 -6.38 2.40 36.22
N ALA A 8 -5.42 2.72 35.37
CA ALA A 8 -4.11 3.24 35.77
C ALA A 8 -4.26 4.58 36.51
N ARG A 9 -5.08 5.50 35.99
CA ARG A 9 -5.37 6.79 36.64
C ARG A 9 -6.03 6.62 38.00
N ARG A 10 -7.04 5.74 38.11
CA ARG A 10 -7.68 5.44 39.40
C ARG A 10 -6.67 4.91 40.42
N LYS A 11 -5.82 3.97 40.02
CA LYS A 11 -4.77 3.40 40.88
C LYS A 11 -3.74 4.45 41.29
N ALA A 12 -3.32 5.32 40.38
CA ALA A 12 -2.39 6.43 40.67
C ALA A 12 -2.97 7.41 41.72
N LEU A 13 -4.27 7.70 41.64
CA LEU A 13 -4.99 8.51 42.63
C LEU A 13 -5.33 7.77 43.93
N LYS A 14 -5.02 6.46 44.03
CA LYS A 14 -5.31 5.59 45.17
C LYS A 14 -6.80 5.58 45.57
N ILE A 15 -7.71 5.74 44.60
CA ILE A 15 -9.17 5.73 44.83
C ILE A 15 -9.70 4.30 44.70
N SER A 16 -10.47 3.81 45.68
CA SER A 16 -11.13 2.51 45.59
C SER A 16 -12.32 2.54 44.62
N GLN A 17 -12.70 1.40 44.04
CA GLN A 17 -13.87 1.33 43.16
C GLN A 17 -15.15 1.83 43.86
N VAL A 18 -15.35 1.44 45.12
CA VAL A 18 -16.49 1.89 45.94
C VAL A 18 -16.53 3.41 46.04
N LYS A 19 -15.38 4.04 46.33
CA LYS A 19 -15.27 5.50 46.42
C LYS A 19 -15.51 6.17 45.07
N LEU A 20 -14.98 5.59 43.99
CA LEU A 20 -15.13 6.13 42.65
C LEU A 20 -16.59 6.08 42.15
N CYS A 21 -17.32 4.99 42.40
CA CYS A 21 -18.68 4.81 41.90
C CYS A 21 -19.77 5.50 42.74
N THR A 22 -19.45 5.95 43.97
CA THR A 22 -20.43 6.53 44.92
C THR A 22 -21.23 7.68 44.30
N GLY A 23 -22.56 7.57 44.29
CA GLY A 23 -23.46 8.58 43.71
C GLY A 23 -23.43 8.67 42.17
N ILE A 24 -22.78 7.72 41.49
CA ILE A 24 -22.72 7.64 40.02
C ILE A 24 -23.30 6.32 39.53
N CYS A 25 -22.80 5.19 40.04
CA CYS A 25 -23.24 3.85 39.66
C CYS A 25 -22.94 2.83 40.77
N THR A 26 -23.31 1.57 40.58
CA THR A 26 -22.97 0.50 41.53
C THR A 26 -21.52 0.05 41.35
N GLN A 27 -20.90 -0.45 42.42
CA GLN A 27 -19.54 -1.00 42.36
C GLN A 27 -19.45 -2.19 41.39
N ALA A 28 -20.51 -2.98 41.26
CA ALA A 28 -20.60 -4.05 40.26
C ALA A 28 -20.53 -3.52 38.81
N THR A 29 -21.18 -2.39 38.51
CA THR A 29 -21.11 -1.74 37.19
C THR A 29 -19.70 -1.25 36.90
N LEU A 30 -19.05 -0.58 37.86
CA LEU A 30 -17.66 -0.14 37.70
C LEU A 30 -16.69 -1.31 37.55
N SER A 31 -16.87 -2.39 38.32
CA SER A 31 -16.04 -3.59 38.19
C SER A 31 -16.19 -4.28 36.83
N LYS A 32 -17.41 -4.35 36.28
CA LYS A 32 -17.65 -4.90 34.93
C LYS A 32 -17.03 -4.04 33.83
N PHE A 33 -17.04 -2.73 34.02
CA PHE A 33 -16.34 -1.81 33.12
C PHE A 33 -14.83 -2.05 33.18
N GLU A 34 -14.23 -2.06 34.37
CA GLU A 34 -12.76 -2.22 34.54
C GLU A 34 -12.23 -3.60 34.12
N ASN A 35 -13.02 -4.68 34.27
CA ASN A 35 -12.52 -6.06 34.09
C ASN A 35 -13.08 -6.77 32.84
N ASN A 36 -14.29 -6.43 32.38
CA ASN A 36 -15.00 -7.21 31.36
C ASN A 36 -15.35 -6.38 30.11
N ASN A 37 -14.70 -5.22 29.92
CA ASN A 37 -14.95 -4.29 28.81
C ASN A 37 -16.43 -3.89 28.60
N ARG A 38 -17.28 -3.99 29.64
CA ARG A 38 -18.70 -3.61 29.51
C ARG A 38 -18.86 -2.12 29.72
N VAL A 39 -18.96 -1.39 28.62
CA VAL A 39 -19.05 0.08 28.61
C VAL A 39 -20.38 0.53 29.25
N PRO A 40 -20.37 1.36 30.30
CA PRO A 40 -21.58 1.93 30.88
C PRO A 40 -22.14 3.05 29.97
N SER A 41 -23.29 3.62 30.33
CA SER A 41 -23.82 4.76 29.58
C SER A 41 -22.83 5.94 29.58
N LEU A 42 -22.85 6.74 28.51
CA LEU A 42 -21.96 7.91 28.37
C LEU A 42 -22.06 8.85 29.57
N THR A 43 -23.25 9.04 30.12
CA THR A 43 -23.49 9.82 31.33
C THR A 43 -22.75 9.29 32.55
N ILE A 44 -22.71 7.97 32.73
CA ILE A 44 -21.96 7.33 33.83
C ILE A 44 -20.46 7.44 33.55
N LEU A 45 -20.02 7.12 32.34
CA LEU A 45 -18.61 7.16 31.94
C LEU A 45 -18.02 8.57 32.12
N SER A 46 -18.71 9.60 31.63
CA SER A 46 -18.30 11.00 31.76
C SER A 46 -18.15 11.42 33.22
N LYS A 47 -19.13 11.11 34.09
CA LYS A 47 -19.06 11.41 35.54
C LYS A 47 -17.90 10.70 36.22
N LEU A 48 -17.62 9.45 35.83
CA LEU A 48 -16.47 8.69 36.36
C LEU A 48 -15.13 9.31 35.91
N CYS A 49 -15.02 9.71 34.63
CA CYS A 49 -13.82 10.36 34.09
C CYS A 49 -13.55 11.70 34.78
N VAL A 50 -14.57 12.55 34.93
CA VAL A 50 -14.46 13.84 35.63
C VAL A 50 -13.91 13.65 37.05
N ARG A 51 -14.39 12.62 37.78
CA ARG A 51 -13.92 12.33 39.13
C ARG A 51 -12.45 11.86 39.19
N LEU A 52 -11.92 11.33 38.09
CA LEU A 52 -10.50 10.97 37.93
C LEU A 52 -9.66 12.12 37.34
N GLY A 53 -10.27 13.27 37.04
CA GLY A 53 -9.63 14.37 36.33
C GLY A 53 -9.26 14.00 34.89
N LEU A 54 -10.08 13.18 34.25
CA LEU A 54 -9.98 12.81 32.84
C LEU A 54 -11.21 13.31 32.08
N THR A 55 -11.04 13.50 30.78
CA THR A 55 -12.13 13.57 29.81
C THR A 55 -12.44 12.18 29.28
N VAL A 56 -13.59 12.02 28.61
CA VAL A 56 -13.87 10.77 27.89
C VAL A 56 -12.87 10.59 26.74
N ASP A 57 -12.43 11.68 26.11
CA ASP A 57 -11.49 11.68 24.98
C ASP A 57 -10.10 11.18 25.38
N ASP A 58 -9.67 11.42 26.62
CA ASP A 58 -8.39 10.90 27.14
C ASP A 58 -8.36 9.36 27.11
N LEU A 59 -9.51 8.69 27.17
CA LEU A 59 -9.61 7.23 27.04
C LEU A 59 -9.40 6.75 25.60
N TYR A 60 -9.28 7.65 24.62
CA TYR A 60 -9.08 7.34 23.21
C TYR A 60 -7.74 7.86 22.66
N GLN A 61 -6.96 8.62 23.44
CA GLN A 61 -5.68 9.20 22.99
C GLN A 61 -4.67 8.13 22.54
N GLU A 62 -4.43 7.09 23.34
CA GLU A 62 -3.47 6.02 22.96
C GLU A 62 -3.91 5.24 21.72
N SER A 63 -5.23 5.06 21.51
CA SER A 63 -5.75 4.47 20.26
C SER A 63 -5.56 5.39 19.06
N ALA A 64 -5.66 6.72 19.24
CA ALA A 64 -5.41 7.68 18.18
C ALA A 64 -3.92 7.72 17.79
N GLU A 65 -3.02 7.71 18.79
CA GLU A 65 -1.56 7.62 18.56
C GLU A 65 -1.19 6.32 17.83
N THR A 66 -1.75 5.19 18.26
CA THR A 66 -1.55 3.89 17.60
C THR A 66 -2.06 3.89 16.15
N ALA A 67 -3.19 4.54 15.87
CA ALA A 67 -3.73 4.66 14.53
C ALA A 67 -2.86 5.54 13.61
N VAL A 68 -2.33 6.66 14.13
CA VAL A 68 -1.35 7.49 13.41
C VAL A 68 -0.10 6.68 13.07
N GLN A 69 0.41 5.93 14.04
CA GLN A 69 1.60 5.11 13.84
C GLN A 69 1.37 3.99 12.83
N LEU A 70 0.21 3.33 12.88
CA LEU A 70 -0.17 2.32 11.89
C LEU A 70 -0.25 2.90 10.47
N ARG A 71 -0.86 4.09 10.30
CA ARG A 71 -0.88 4.77 8.99
C ARG A 71 0.53 5.01 8.46
N HIS A 72 1.41 5.55 9.30
CA HIS A 72 2.81 5.77 8.93
C HIS A 72 3.54 4.47 8.60
N ASP A 73 3.27 3.39 9.35
CA ASP A 73 3.85 2.09 9.08
C ASP A 73 3.40 1.53 7.73
N LEU A 74 2.09 1.59 7.41
CA LEU A 74 1.57 1.15 6.12
C LEU A 74 2.11 1.97 4.96
N ASP A 75 2.22 3.29 5.11
CA ASP A 75 2.82 4.19 4.13
C ASP A 75 4.28 3.81 3.84
N ASN A 76 5.04 3.47 4.88
CA ASN A 76 6.40 3.00 4.73
C ASN A 76 6.45 1.60 4.09
N ILE A 77 5.50 0.70 4.41
CA ILE A 77 5.40 -0.61 3.74
C ILE A 77 5.10 -0.43 2.25
N GLU A 78 4.24 0.51 1.90
CA GLU A 78 3.88 0.84 0.51
C GLU A 78 5.12 1.29 -0.28
N LYS A 79 5.98 2.12 0.30
CA LYS A 79 7.28 2.48 -0.30
C LYS A 79 8.19 1.27 -0.51
N GLU A 80 8.28 0.37 0.48
CA GLU A 80 9.08 -0.85 0.35
C GLU A 80 8.54 -1.77 -0.76
N LEU A 81 7.21 -1.87 -0.92
CA LEU A 81 6.57 -2.59 -2.03
C LEU A 81 6.99 -1.97 -3.38
N MET A 82 6.97 -0.65 -3.46
CA MET A 82 7.37 0.09 -4.66
C MET A 82 8.85 -0.10 -5.02
N MET A 83 9.72 -0.30 -4.02
CA MET A 83 11.16 -0.55 -4.19
C MET A 83 11.52 -2.03 -4.40
N GLU A 84 10.53 -2.91 -4.55
CA GLU A 84 10.70 -4.37 -4.70
C GLU A 84 11.23 -5.11 -3.46
N ASN A 85 11.16 -4.49 -2.28
CA ASN A 85 11.58 -5.09 -1.01
C ASN A 85 10.51 -6.02 -0.43
N TYR A 86 10.01 -6.97 -1.24
CA TYR A 86 8.85 -7.81 -0.92
C TYR A 86 9.01 -8.65 0.35
N GLN A 87 10.24 -9.06 0.68
CA GLN A 87 10.52 -9.81 1.91
C GLN A 87 10.25 -8.97 3.16
N ASP A 88 10.67 -7.70 3.16
CA ASP A 88 10.41 -6.79 4.28
C ASP A 88 8.92 -6.46 4.39
N VAL A 89 8.26 -6.20 3.26
CA VAL A 89 6.81 -5.98 3.16
C VAL A 89 6.05 -7.14 3.81
N LEU A 90 6.32 -8.39 3.40
CA LEU A 90 5.69 -9.58 3.98
C LEU A 90 5.91 -9.67 5.49
N LYS A 91 7.15 -9.46 5.94
CA LYS A 91 7.52 -9.52 7.36
C LYS A 91 6.82 -8.47 8.21
N ARG A 92 6.65 -7.25 7.69
CA ARG A 92 6.00 -6.14 8.40
C ARG A 92 4.49 -6.33 8.42
N LEU A 93 3.87 -6.69 7.30
CA LEU A 93 2.43 -6.97 7.23
C LEU A 93 2.01 -8.14 8.12
N ALA A 94 2.85 -9.18 8.27
CA ALA A 94 2.56 -10.33 9.15
C ALA A 94 2.41 -9.95 10.64
N LYS A 95 2.94 -8.80 11.06
CA LYS A 95 2.82 -8.31 12.45
C LYS A 95 1.51 -7.56 12.71
N ILE A 96 0.82 -7.12 11.66
CA ILE A 96 -0.38 -6.30 11.74
C ILE A 96 -1.61 -7.22 11.75
N LYS A 97 -2.50 -7.01 12.73
CA LYS A 97 -3.75 -7.76 12.83
C LYS A 97 -4.90 -6.91 12.28
N ILE A 98 -5.43 -7.32 11.13
CA ILE A 98 -6.50 -6.58 10.43
C ILE A 98 -7.74 -6.31 11.30
N ASN A 99 -8.08 -7.23 12.21
CA ASN A 99 -9.22 -7.10 13.13
C ASN A 99 -9.01 -6.03 14.22
N GLN A 100 -7.82 -5.43 14.31
CA GLN A 100 -7.51 -4.33 15.21
C GLN A 100 -7.48 -2.97 14.49
N ILE A 101 -7.72 -2.95 13.19
CA ILE A 101 -7.74 -1.72 12.40
C ILE A 101 -9.18 -1.22 12.34
N ASP A 102 -9.47 -0.08 12.97
CA ASP A 102 -10.85 0.46 12.94
C ASP A 102 -11.11 1.29 11.68
N GLU A 103 -10.14 2.09 11.24
CA GLU A 103 -10.29 3.01 10.11
C GLU A 103 -10.38 2.27 8.76
N ILE A 104 -11.43 2.58 8.00
CA ILE A 104 -11.75 1.93 6.72
C ILE A 104 -10.63 2.13 5.69
N ASN A 105 -10.12 3.36 5.55
CA ASN A 105 -9.03 3.65 4.61
C ASN A 105 -7.74 2.87 4.92
N VAL A 106 -7.43 2.71 6.21
CA VAL A 106 -6.26 1.95 6.68
C VAL A 106 -6.45 0.46 6.46
N LYS A 107 -7.68 -0.05 6.67
CA LYS A 107 -8.05 -1.43 6.31
C LYS A 107 -7.87 -1.68 4.81
N MET A 108 -8.36 -0.77 3.96
CA MET A 108 -8.21 -0.88 2.51
C MET A 108 -6.73 -0.88 2.09
N GLN A 109 -5.93 0.05 2.61
CA GLN A 109 -4.48 0.10 2.35
C GLN A 109 -3.80 -1.22 2.77
N PHE A 110 -4.13 -1.74 3.96
CA PHE A 110 -3.59 -3.01 4.44
C PHE A 110 -3.99 -4.19 3.52
N CYS A 111 -5.27 -4.31 3.15
CA CYS A 111 -5.75 -5.35 2.24
C CYS A 111 -5.06 -5.26 0.88
N TYR A 112 -4.94 -4.06 0.33
CA TYR A 112 -4.24 -3.81 -0.93
C TYR A 112 -2.78 -4.28 -0.84
N LEU A 113 -2.02 -3.81 0.14
CA LEU A 113 -0.60 -4.13 0.29
C LEU A 113 -0.39 -5.65 0.45
N ARG A 114 -1.22 -6.29 1.28
CA ARG A 114 -1.16 -7.73 1.53
C ARG A 114 -1.53 -8.55 0.28
N GLY A 115 -2.62 -8.20 -0.40
CA GLY A 115 -3.03 -8.85 -1.63
C GLY A 115 -2.00 -8.70 -2.73
N CYS A 116 -1.49 -7.49 -2.97
CA CYS A 116 -0.52 -7.20 -4.02
C CYS A 116 0.82 -7.89 -3.79
N VAL A 117 1.39 -7.85 -2.58
CA VAL A 117 2.66 -8.55 -2.33
C VAL A 117 2.50 -10.06 -2.49
N ASN A 118 1.38 -10.64 -2.05
CA ASN A 118 1.10 -12.06 -2.22
C ASN A 118 0.95 -12.45 -3.70
N ALA A 119 0.33 -11.61 -4.51
CA ALA A 119 0.32 -11.79 -5.97
C ALA A 119 1.75 -11.74 -6.55
N LEU A 120 2.56 -10.76 -6.13
CA LEU A 120 3.94 -10.56 -6.57
C LEU A 120 4.95 -11.61 -6.08
N VAL A 121 4.57 -12.44 -5.11
CA VAL A 121 5.36 -13.61 -4.70
C VAL A 121 4.70 -14.95 -5.07
N ASN A 122 3.68 -14.90 -5.95
CA ASN A 122 2.99 -16.08 -6.49
C ASN A 122 2.40 -17.00 -5.41
N GLN A 123 1.74 -16.41 -4.41
CA GLN A 123 0.96 -17.15 -3.41
C GLN A 123 -0.34 -17.71 -4.00
N GLN A 124 -1.03 -18.54 -3.20
CA GLN A 124 -2.29 -19.16 -3.61
C GLN A 124 -3.38 -18.12 -3.92
N PRO A 125 -4.12 -18.27 -5.04
CA PRO A 125 -5.15 -17.32 -5.48
C PRO A 125 -6.20 -17.00 -4.41
N ASP A 126 -6.68 -18.00 -3.67
CA ASP A 126 -7.76 -17.82 -2.67
C ASP A 126 -7.41 -16.76 -1.62
N LYS A 127 -6.16 -16.77 -1.13
CA LYS A 127 -5.69 -15.81 -0.13
C LYS A 127 -5.55 -14.41 -0.70
N ILE A 128 -5.11 -14.31 -1.95
CA ILE A 128 -4.92 -13.04 -2.66
C ILE A 128 -6.30 -12.41 -2.95
N LEU A 129 -7.22 -13.19 -3.52
CA LEU A 129 -8.56 -12.73 -3.88
C LEU A 129 -9.38 -12.35 -2.66
N PHE A 130 -9.19 -13.00 -1.52
CA PHE A 130 -9.87 -12.61 -0.29
C PHE A 130 -9.56 -11.17 0.14
N ASP A 131 -8.31 -10.73 -0.01
CA ASP A 131 -7.91 -9.35 0.28
C ASP A 131 -8.59 -8.35 -0.66
N PHE A 132 -8.64 -8.66 -1.96
CA PHE A 132 -9.29 -7.80 -2.95
C PHE A 132 -10.82 -7.82 -2.84
N ALA A 133 -11.42 -8.96 -2.49
CA ALA A 133 -12.85 -9.08 -2.27
C ALA A 133 -13.32 -8.23 -1.08
N GLN A 134 -12.53 -8.15 0.00
CA GLN A 134 -12.83 -7.24 1.12
C GLN A 134 -12.87 -5.78 0.66
N ILE A 135 -12.00 -5.36 -0.26
CA ILE A 135 -12.04 -4.00 -0.81
C ILE A 135 -13.29 -3.84 -1.69
N LEU A 136 -13.47 -4.72 -2.68
CA LEU A 136 -14.46 -4.55 -3.74
C LEU A 136 -15.91 -4.75 -3.28
N ASN A 137 -16.14 -5.54 -2.23
CA ASN A 137 -17.47 -6.00 -1.82
C ASN A 137 -17.88 -5.58 -0.40
N ASP A 138 -17.04 -4.84 0.34
CA ASP A 138 -17.33 -4.41 1.72
C ASP A 138 -16.78 -3.01 2.00
N LEU A 139 -15.45 -2.82 1.88
CA LEU A 139 -14.81 -1.57 2.30
C LEU A 139 -15.01 -0.40 1.32
N ASP A 140 -15.12 -0.69 0.02
CA ASP A 140 -15.34 0.28 -1.06
C ASP A 140 -16.39 -0.22 -2.04
N GLU A 141 -17.56 -0.66 -1.57
CA GLU A 141 -18.63 -1.24 -2.42
C GLU A 141 -19.05 -0.34 -3.60
N ARG A 142 -18.89 0.98 -3.46
CA ARG A 142 -19.24 1.96 -4.50
C ARG A 142 -18.11 2.21 -5.50
N HIS A 143 -16.95 1.57 -5.32
CA HIS A 143 -15.77 1.66 -6.18
C HIS A 143 -15.29 3.11 -6.38
N GLN A 144 -15.27 3.89 -5.29
CA GLN A 144 -14.99 5.33 -5.33
C GLN A 144 -13.52 5.65 -5.09
N THR A 145 -12.76 4.74 -4.48
CA THR A 145 -11.38 5.01 -4.09
C THR A 145 -10.38 4.36 -5.04
N ILE A 146 -9.15 4.87 -5.03
CA ILE A 146 -8.02 4.26 -5.74
C ILE A 146 -7.75 2.82 -5.30
N PHE A 147 -8.18 2.40 -4.10
CA PHE A 147 -8.00 1.02 -3.62
C PHE A 147 -8.76 0.01 -4.47
N THR A 148 -9.88 0.39 -5.09
CA THR A 148 -10.57 -0.46 -6.07
C THR A 148 -9.69 -0.72 -7.29
N GLN A 149 -9.01 0.31 -7.79
CA GLN A 149 -8.11 0.17 -8.95
C GLN A 149 -6.87 -0.66 -8.60
N LEU A 150 -6.36 -0.51 -7.38
CA LEU A 150 -5.26 -1.33 -6.86
C LEU A 150 -5.68 -2.79 -6.65
N ALA A 151 -6.93 -3.04 -6.25
CA ALA A 151 -7.48 -4.40 -6.16
C ALA A 151 -7.62 -5.05 -7.54
N PHE A 152 -8.04 -4.29 -8.56
CA PHE A 152 -8.01 -4.77 -9.95
C PHE A 152 -6.58 -5.04 -10.41
N LEU A 153 -5.64 -4.14 -10.16
CA LEU A 153 -4.23 -4.33 -10.50
C LEU A 153 -3.69 -5.62 -9.89
N GLY A 154 -3.85 -5.82 -8.59
CA GLY A 154 -3.37 -7.01 -7.89
C GLY A 154 -4.03 -8.30 -8.40
N SER A 155 -5.32 -8.24 -8.75
CA SER A 155 -6.02 -9.36 -9.38
C SER A 155 -5.42 -9.69 -10.76
N GLY A 156 -5.15 -8.67 -11.58
CA GLY A 156 -4.49 -8.82 -12.88
C GLY A 156 -3.10 -9.46 -12.77
N ILE A 157 -2.28 -8.99 -11.82
CA ILE A 157 -0.95 -9.57 -11.54
C ILE A 157 -1.08 -11.05 -11.15
N MET A 158 -2.03 -11.38 -10.27
CA MET A 158 -2.26 -12.75 -9.82
C MET A 158 -2.64 -13.67 -10.99
N TYR A 159 -3.63 -13.28 -11.80
CA TYR A 159 -4.07 -14.07 -12.95
C TYR A 159 -2.94 -14.24 -13.99
N ALA A 160 -2.18 -13.18 -14.28
CA ALA A 160 -1.06 -13.24 -15.22
C ALA A 160 -0.01 -14.27 -14.77
N ARG A 161 0.32 -14.31 -13.48
CA ARG A 161 1.30 -15.25 -12.92
C ARG A 161 0.80 -16.70 -12.89
N HIS A 162 -0.51 -16.90 -12.82
CA HIS A 162 -1.15 -18.20 -12.95
C HIS A 162 -1.45 -18.58 -14.41
N GLN A 163 -0.91 -17.83 -15.39
CA GLN A 163 -1.08 -18.06 -16.83
C GLN A 163 -2.53 -17.91 -17.33
N GLU A 164 -3.40 -17.26 -16.56
CA GLU A 164 -4.78 -16.94 -16.92
C GLU A 164 -4.87 -15.58 -17.62
N MET A 165 -4.34 -15.52 -18.85
CA MET A 165 -4.12 -14.24 -19.54
C MET A 165 -5.40 -13.48 -19.90
N GLN A 166 -6.50 -14.17 -20.17
CA GLN A 166 -7.77 -13.50 -20.50
C GLN A 166 -8.30 -12.70 -19.30
N GLN A 167 -8.25 -13.29 -18.11
CA GLN A 167 -8.64 -12.68 -16.85
C GLN A 167 -7.67 -11.54 -16.50
N ALA A 168 -6.37 -11.76 -16.68
CA ALA A 168 -5.37 -10.72 -16.46
C ALA A 168 -5.66 -9.49 -17.33
N GLU A 169 -5.88 -9.67 -18.63
CA GLU A 169 -6.20 -8.58 -19.56
C GLU A 169 -7.47 -7.83 -19.17
N PHE A 170 -8.52 -8.55 -18.73
CA PHE A 170 -9.75 -7.92 -18.22
C PHE A 170 -9.48 -6.93 -17.07
N TYR A 171 -8.66 -7.32 -16.08
CA TYR A 171 -8.36 -6.46 -14.94
C TYR A 171 -7.40 -5.33 -15.30
N PHE A 172 -6.35 -5.60 -16.09
CA PHE A 172 -5.42 -4.57 -16.53
C PHE A 172 -6.08 -3.53 -17.44
N GLU A 173 -7.09 -3.91 -18.23
CA GLU A 173 -7.84 -2.95 -19.04
C GLU A 173 -8.62 -1.96 -18.15
N LYS A 174 -9.24 -2.42 -17.06
CA LYS A 174 -9.90 -1.52 -16.10
C LYS A 174 -8.91 -0.51 -15.51
N VAL A 175 -7.73 -0.98 -15.09
CA VAL A 175 -6.67 -0.13 -14.54
C VAL A 175 -6.19 0.87 -15.59
N TYR A 176 -5.99 0.42 -16.83
CA TYR A 176 -5.56 1.28 -17.93
C TYR A 176 -6.57 2.39 -18.22
N GLN A 177 -7.87 2.08 -18.24
CA GLN A 177 -8.91 3.09 -18.42
C GLN A 177 -8.92 4.12 -17.28
N HIS A 178 -8.71 3.69 -16.04
CA HIS A 178 -8.56 4.62 -14.91
C HIS A 178 -7.35 5.54 -15.08
N ILE A 179 -6.18 4.99 -15.45
CA ILE A 179 -4.97 5.80 -15.68
C ILE A 179 -5.21 6.82 -16.79
N LYS A 180 -5.93 6.46 -17.86
CA LYS A 180 -6.24 7.38 -18.95
C LYS A 180 -7.20 8.50 -18.57
N ALA A 181 -8.09 8.26 -17.62
CA ALA A 181 -9.05 9.23 -17.13
C ALA A 181 -8.47 10.11 -16.00
N TYR A 182 -7.25 9.84 -15.54
CA TYR A 182 -6.62 10.58 -14.46
C TYR A 182 -6.21 11.99 -14.90
N HIS A 183 -6.67 12.98 -14.14
CA HIS A 183 -6.24 14.37 -14.24
C HIS A 183 -5.74 14.82 -12.86
N PRO A 184 -4.48 15.29 -12.73
CA PRO A 184 -3.93 15.68 -11.42
C PRO A 184 -4.77 16.72 -10.67
N ASP A 185 -5.40 17.65 -11.40
CA ASP A 185 -6.24 18.71 -10.84
C ASP A 185 -7.50 18.18 -10.14
N ASP A 186 -7.96 16.97 -10.47
CA ASP A 186 -9.15 16.35 -9.87
C ASP A 186 -8.86 15.76 -8.47
N HIS A 187 -7.59 15.74 -8.06
CA HIS A 187 -7.13 15.02 -6.87
C HIS A 187 -6.31 15.90 -5.91
N LEU A 188 -6.46 17.23 -5.99
CA LEU A 188 -5.73 18.18 -5.14
C LEU A 188 -6.02 18.02 -3.64
N ASP A 189 -7.19 17.49 -3.29
CA ASP A 189 -7.62 17.23 -1.90
C ASP A 189 -7.26 15.80 -1.41
N GLU A 190 -6.73 14.95 -2.28
CA GLU A 190 -6.34 13.58 -1.92
C GLU A 190 -5.07 13.57 -1.06
N PRO A 191 -4.88 12.55 -0.20
CA PRO A 191 -3.67 12.44 0.60
C PRO A 191 -2.42 12.47 -0.28
N ASN A 192 -1.32 13.00 0.28
CA ASN A 192 0.03 13.12 -0.31
C ASN A 192 0.68 11.79 -0.78
N GLN A 193 -0.09 10.71 -0.89
CA GLN A 193 0.31 9.36 -1.30
C GLN A 193 -0.41 8.92 -2.59
N TYR A 194 -1.41 9.68 -3.09
CA TYR A 194 -2.20 9.27 -4.26
C TYR A 194 -1.33 9.04 -5.51
N TYR A 195 -0.40 9.95 -5.78
CA TYR A 195 0.51 9.83 -6.91
C TYR A 195 1.40 8.57 -6.84
N LEU A 196 1.71 8.07 -5.64
CA LEU A 196 2.49 6.82 -5.47
C LEU A 196 1.70 5.59 -5.87
N ARG A 197 0.42 5.58 -5.55
CA ARG A 197 -0.52 4.55 -6.00
C ARG A 197 -0.70 4.62 -7.51
N MET A 198 -0.81 5.82 -8.07
CA MET A 198 -0.82 6.00 -9.52
C MET A 198 0.44 5.47 -10.19
N LEU A 199 1.63 5.76 -9.66
CA LEU A 199 2.89 5.19 -10.15
C LEU A 199 2.88 3.66 -10.09
N THR A 200 2.31 3.08 -9.03
CA THR A 200 2.13 1.63 -8.90
C THR A 200 1.23 1.06 -9.99
N LEU A 201 0.05 1.66 -10.21
CA LEU A 201 -0.88 1.29 -11.28
C LEU A 201 -0.20 1.37 -12.66
N ILE A 202 0.49 2.49 -12.93
CA ILE A 202 1.16 2.77 -14.20
C ILE A 202 2.23 1.71 -14.49
N PHE A 203 3.15 1.47 -13.55
CA PHE A 203 4.27 0.58 -13.78
C PHE A 203 3.83 -0.86 -14.02
N PHE A 204 2.96 -1.41 -13.17
CA PHE A 204 2.56 -2.80 -13.33
C PHE A 204 1.69 -3.02 -14.58
N THR A 205 0.89 -2.02 -14.96
CA THR A 205 0.15 -2.06 -16.23
C THR A 205 1.10 -1.97 -17.44
N ALA A 206 2.13 -1.13 -17.36
CA ALA A 206 3.16 -1.04 -18.39
C ALA A 206 3.96 -2.35 -18.52
N GLU A 207 4.30 -2.98 -17.39
CA GLU A 207 5.00 -4.26 -17.33
C GLU A 207 4.15 -5.38 -17.94
N PHE A 208 2.86 -5.43 -17.61
CA PHE A 208 1.93 -6.38 -18.23
C PHE A 208 1.87 -6.22 -19.75
N TYR A 209 1.68 -4.99 -20.26
CA TYR A 209 1.66 -4.77 -21.71
C TYR A 209 3.01 -5.03 -22.39
N ALA A 210 4.14 -4.81 -21.71
CA ALA A 210 5.45 -5.22 -22.22
C ALA A 210 5.55 -6.74 -22.35
N GLY A 211 5.07 -7.49 -21.36
CA GLY A 211 5.02 -8.96 -21.40
C GLY A 211 4.15 -9.52 -22.53
N GLN A 212 3.12 -8.76 -22.95
CA GLN A 212 2.27 -9.08 -24.10
C GLN A 212 2.80 -8.51 -25.43
N GLU A 213 4.06 -8.05 -25.47
CA GLU A 213 4.70 -7.40 -26.63
C GLU A 213 3.98 -6.14 -27.15
N LYS A 214 3.04 -5.58 -26.37
CA LYS A 214 2.34 -4.32 -26.64
C LYS A 214 3.22 -3.13 -26.22
N TYR A 215 4.47 -3.11 -26.71
CA TYR A 215 5.51 -2.16 -26.32
C TYR A 215 5.13 -0.69 -26.52
N ARG A 216 4.29 -0.37 -27.51
CA ARG A 216 3.79 0.99 -27.70
C ARG A 216 3.00 1.48 -26.49
N LEU A 217 2.05 0.67 -26.01
CA LEU A 217 1.23 1.01 -24.83
C LEU A 217 2.09 1.04 -23.57
N SER A 218 2.99 0.07 -23.43
CA SER A 218 3.95 0.03 -22.31
C SER A 218 4.79 1.31 -22.25
N ASN A 219 5.40 1.72 -23.38
CA ASN A 219 6.22 2.93 -23.43
C ASN A 219 5.40 4.22 -23.17
N GLN A 220 4.16 4.30 -23.64
CA GLN A 220 3.29 5.43 -23.32
C GLN A 220 3.03 5.54 -21.82
N LEU A 221 2.74 4.43 -21.14
CA LEU A 221 2.57 4.39 -19.68
C LEU A 221 3.88 4.72 -18.96
N ILE A 222 5.02 4.23 -19.44
CA ILE A 222 6.33 4.57 -18.87
C ILE A 222 6.56 6.08 -18.94
N ASP A 223 6.29 6.71 -20.09
CA ASP A 223 6.44 8.16 -20.26
C ASP A 223 5.50 8.92 -19.30
N THR A 224 4.24 8.48 -19.15
CA THR A 224 3.30 9.01 -18.15
C THR A 224 3.87 8.89 -16.73
N GLY A 225 4.43 7.74 -16.37
CA GLY A 225 5.03 7.52 -15.05
C GLY A 225 6.26 8.40 -14.78
N VAL A 226 7.12 8.57 -15.79
CA VAL A 226 8.28 9.47 -15.72
C VAL A 226 7.85 10.92 -15.55
N GLN A 227 6.82 11.35 -16.27
CA GLN A 227 6.24 12.69 -16.12
C GLN A 227 5.70 12.90 -14.71
N LEU A 228 4.91 11.95 -14.19
CA LEU A 228 4.38 12.01 -12.83
C LEU A 228 5.50 12.07 -11.77
N CYS A 229 6.59 11.33 -11.97
CA CYS A 229 7.76 11.42 -11.09
C CYS A 229 8.42 12.81 -11.14
N SER A 230 8.47 13.44 -12.31
CA SER A 230 9.00 14.78 -12.49
C SER A 230 8.13 15.83 -11.80
N ASP A 231 6.81 15.77 -11.98
CA ASP A 231 5.86 16.73 -11.42
C ASP A 231 5.86 16.69 -9.88
N GLU A 232 5.87 15.49 -9.32
CA GLU A 232 5.88 15.24 -7.87
C GLU A 232 7.28 15.27 -7.25
N ARG A 233 8.33 15.50 -8.06
CA ARG A 233 9.74 15.53 -7.65
C ARG A 233 10.19 14.27 -6.89
N VAL A 234 9.76 13.10 -7.34
CA VAL A 234 10.15 11.80 -6.77
C VAL A 234 11.07 11.02 -7.69
N THR A 235 12.13 10.44 -7.12
CA THR A 235 13.18 9.76 -7.91
C THR A 235 13.22 8.25 -7.70
N TYR A 236 12.66 7.72 -6.61
CA TYR A 236 12.84 6.32 -6.21
C TYR A 236 12.13 5.30 -7.09
N TYR A 237 11.16 5.73 -7.89
CA TYR A 237 10.44 4.86 -8.84
C TYR A 237 11.03 4.86 -10.25
N LEU A 238 11.85 5.87 -10.58
CA LEU A 238 12.52 6.00 -11.88
C LEU A 238 13.42 4.82 -12.25
N PRO A 239 14.16 4.16 -11.33
CA PRO A 239 14.93 2.96 -11.67
C PRO A 239 14.09 1.89 -12.37
N ARG A 240 12.90 1.59 -11.84
CA ARG A 240 12.00 0.56 -12.37
C ARG A 240 11.44 0.95 -13.74
N LEU A 241 10.96 2.19 -13.87
CA LEU A 241 10.42 2.71 -15.13
C LEU A 241 11.48 2.73 -16.24
N LYS A 242 12.69 3.20 -15.95
CA LYS A 242 13.79 3.27 -16.92
C LYS A 242 14.35 1.90 -17.27
N PHE A 243 14.40 0.98 -16.30
CA PHE A 243 14.75 -0.41 -16.57
C PHE A 243 13.75 -1.06 -17.54
N LEU A 244 12.44 -0.88 -17.31
CA LEU A 244 11.41 -1.40 -18.22
C LEU A 244 11.51 -0.78 -19.63
N ALA A 245 11.79 0.52 -19.73
CA ALA A 245 12.05 1.18 -21.01
C ALA A 245 13.25 0.57 -21.75
N THR A 246 14.33 0.29 -21.00
CA THR A 246 15.54 -0.35 -21.51
C THR A 246 15.22 -1.76 -22.02
N GLN A 247 14.48 -2.55 -21.25
CA GLN A 247 14.05 -3.90 -21.63
C GLN A 247 13.20 -3.88 -22.91
N ASN A 248 12.22 -2.97 -22.99
CA ASN A 248 11.40 -2.78 -24.18
C ASN A 248 12.26 -2.43 -25.40
N ALA A 249 13.23 -1.52 -25.25
CA ALA A 249 14.10 -1.11 -26.35
C ALA A 249 15.00 -2.24 -26.85
N VAL A 250 15.52 -3.07 -25.94
CA VAL A 250 16.30 -4.27 -26.28
C VAL A 250 15.42 -5.27 -27.04
N ASN A 251 14.23 -5.60 -26.52
CA ASN A 251 13.33 -6.58 -27.14
C ASN A 251 12.83 -6.12 -28.53
N GLN A 252 12.67 -4.81 -28.73
CA GLN A 252 12.29 -4.23 -30.02
C GLN A 252 13.46 -4.09 -31.01
N GLY A 253 14.68 -4.48 -30.65
CA GLY A 253 15.86 -4.30 -31.50
C GLY A 253 16.11 -2.84 -31.88
N LYS A 254 15.88 -1.90 -30.94
CA LYS A 254 16.13 -0.48 -31.19
C LYS A 254 17.62 -0.23 -31.47
N GLN A 255 17.91 0.95 -32.03
CA GLN A 255 19.28 1.35 -32.35
C GLN A 255 20.20 1.23 -31.13
N PRO A 256 21.43 0.70 -31.28
CA PRO A 256 22.35 0.49 -30.16
C PRO A 256 22.60 1.74 -29.31
N ALA A 257 22.70 2.91 -29.95
CA ALA A 257 22.87 4.19 -29.25
C ALA A 257 21.67 4.52 -28.33
N THR A 258 20.44 4.20 -28.74
CA THR A 258 19.24 4.40 -27.93
C THR A 258 19.23 3.46 -26.73
N ILE A 259 19.58 2.20 -26.93
CA ILE A 259 19.66 1.20 -25.87
C ILE A 259 20.74 1.61 -24.85
N GLN A 260 21.92 2.00 -25.31
CA GLN A 260 23.00 2.43 -24.43
C GLN A 260 22.60 3.65 -23.59
N ARG A 261 21.98 4.66 -24.19
CA ARG A 261 21.46 5.83 -23.45
C ARG A 261 20.46 5.42 -22.37
N LEU A 262 19.52 4.52 -22.67
CA LEU A 262 18.53 4.04 -21.69
C LEU A 262 19.18 3.22 -20.56
N MET A 263 20.21 2.42 -20.86
CA MET A 263 21.01 1.74 -19.85
C MET A 263 21.71 2.74 -18.92
N ASP A 264 22.29 3.81 -19.47
CA ASP A 264 22.99 4.84 -18.70
C ASP A 264 22.02 5.62 -17.80
N GLU A 265 20.84 6.01 -18.32
CA GLU A 265 19.76 6.62 -17.52
C GLU A 265 19.29 5.69 -16.39
N THR A 266 19.06 4.41 -16.70
CA THR A 266 18.67 3.41 -15.69
C THR A 266 19.72 3.31 -14.60
N LEU A 267 21.01 3.21 -14.95
CA LEU A 267 22.09 3.12 -14.00
C LEU A 267 22.20 4.37 -13.12
N ALA A 268 22.05 5.56 -13.70
CA ALA A 268 22.10 6.82 -12.96
C ALA A 268 21.02 6.88 -11.87
N PHE A 269 19.75 6.61 -12.23
CA PHE A 269 18.67 6.61 -11.23
C PHE A 269 18.82 5.47 -10.23
N THR A 270 19.28 4.30 -10.67
CA THR A 270 19.53 3.17 -9.78
C THR A 270 20.52 3.51 -8.67
N ARG A 271 21.64 4.17 -9.03
CA ARG A 271 22.69 4.59 -8.08
C ARG A 271 22.22 5.69 -7.13
N ILE A 272 21.50 6.69 -7.63
CA ILE A 272 20.96 7.79 -6.80
C ILE A 272 20.03 7.24 -5.72
N ASN A 273 19.23 6.22 -6.05
CA ASN A 273 18.25 5.65 -5.14
C ASN A 273 18.72 4.38 -4.41
N GLN A 274 19.99 3.98 -4.57
CA GLN A 274 20.57 2.79 -3.95
C GLN A 274 19.74 1.51 -4.22
N ASN A 275 19.19 1.37 -5.43
CA ASN A 275 18.32 0.26 -5.78
C ASN A 275 19.14 -0.95 -6.30
N GLU A 276 19.63 -1.77 -5.38
CA GLU A 276 20.48 -2.94 -5.71
C GLU A 276 19.77 -3.95 -6.63
N VAL A 277 18.44 -4.11 -6.48
CA VAL A 277 17.64 -5.04 -7.29
C VAL A 277 17.71 -4.67 -8.77
N ILE A 278 17.47 -3.39 -9.11
CA ILE A 278 17.55 -2.92 -10.49
C ILE A 278 18.99 -2.93 -11.02
N GLU A 279 19.99 -2.68 -10.17
CA GLU A 279 21.40 -2.74 -10.58
C GLU A 279 21.77 -4.14 -11.10
N VAL A 280 21.39 -5.18 -10.34
CA VAL A 280 21.60 -6.57 -10.74
C VAL A 280 20.84 -6.92 -12.01
N LYS A 281 19.56 -6.52 -12.12
CA LYS A 281 18.75 -6.75 -13.33
C LYS A 281 19.34 -6.08 -14.57
N LEU A 282 19.82 -4.83 -14.44
CA LEU A 282 20.45 -4.09 -15.53
C LEU A 282 21.76 -4.75 -15.99
N ALA A 283 22.58 -5.21 -15.04
CA ALA A 283 23.81 -5.95 -15.37
C ALA A 283 23.51 -7.23 -16.16
N ALA A 284 22.50 -7.99 -15.73
CA ALA A 284 22.07 -9.21 -16.44
C ALA A 284 21.57 -8.90 -17.86
N LEU A 285 20.72 -7.88 -18.02
CA LEU A 285 20.21 -7.44 -19.33
C LEU A 285 21.34 -7.01 -20.26
N LYS A 286 22.34 -6.27 -19.75
CA LYS A 286 23.51 -5.84 -20.53
C LYS A 286 24.33 -7.03 -21.01
N CYS A 287 24.55 -8.04 -20.16
CA CYS A 287 25.22 -9.28 -20.56
C CYS A 287 24.45 -10.02 -21.67
N GLN A 288 23.12 -10.13 -21.55
CA GLN A 288 22.28 -10.77 -22.57
C GLN A 288 22.35 -10.02 -23.91
N TYR A 289 22.21 -8.69 -23.90
CA TYR A 289 22.27 -7.86 -25.09
C TYR A 289 23.61 -7.99 -25.82
N ASN A 290 24.72 -7.97 -25.09
CA ASN A 290 26.06 -8.10 -25.68
C ASN A 290 26.27 -9.46 -26.37
N ARG A 291 25.72 -10.54 -25.83
CA ARG A 291 25.77 -11.87 -26.46
C ARG A 291 24.98 -11.86 -27.77
N GLN A 292 23.76 -11.33 -27.77
CA GLN A 292 22.94 -11.20 -28.98
C GLN A 292 23.63 -10.37 -30.07
N MET A 293 24.32 -9.30 -29.70
CA MET A 293 25.08 -8.49 -30.66
C MET A 293 26.34 -9.19 -31.20
N ALA A 294 26.91 -10.13 -30.45
CA ALA A 294 28.05 -10.92 -30.91
C ALA A 294 27.63 -12.07 -31.84
N GLU A 295 26.45 -12.66 -31.62
CA GLU A 295 25.87 -13.72 -32.45
C GLU A 295 25.36 -13.21 -33.81
N ASN A 296 24.97 -11.92 -33.87
CA ASN A 296 24.47 -11.26 -35.09
C ASN A 296 25.56 -10.58 -35.93
N LYS A 297 26.84 -10.73 -35.58
CA LYS A 297 28.01 -10.21 -36.31
C LYS A 297 28.72 -11.32 -37.07
#